data_AF-A0A7U9H8G1-F1
#
_entry.id   AF-A0A7U9H8G1-F1
#
_cell.length_a   1.000
_cell.length_b   1.000
_cell.length_c   1.000
_cell.angle_alpha   90.00
_cell.angle_beta   90.00
_cell.angle_gamma   90.00
#
_symmetry.space_group_name_H-M   'P 1'
#
loop_
_entity.id
_entity.type
_entity.pdbx_description
1 polymer ?
#
loop_
_entity_poly.entity_id
_entity_poly.type
_entity_poly.pdbx_seq_one_letter_code
_entity_poly.pdbx_strand_id
1 'polypeptide(L)'
;MVIILSMHHIFESSTLLCIGVISNYYLKNIMLNVKHLPVLMYHHISRCPRLVTLSPKIFCEQIKWLAKNNWRTVTSAELESFYQGEKLPRKSVMITFDDGYLDNWLQAWPILKEYNLHAHIFFISGLIGEGKVCHTQVKEYSHLECEQLIADNRPDEVMLRWSEIRKMRDSGLVEFHVYTHSYKRWDRLSASRTERCRYVREDTLEGKRCLTEKLGSCSSHLCWPEGYYNKDYINLARELGFSYLYTTERRMNFPENGSLKIGRISTKEREHSGWLKRRFFIAPLSFSIPYWLFTKAPDYPIINYENFIYRIFTKYWWVRVAGS
;
A
#
# COMPACT_ATOMS: atom_id res chain seq x y z
N MET A 1 -39.68 -50.19 -25.14
CA MET A 1 -39.26 -48.78 -25.30
C MET A 1 -37.95 -48.58 -24.54
N VAL A 2 -36.89 -49.11 -25.15
CA VAL A 2 -35.48 -48.95 -24.76
C VAL A 2 -35.02 -47.64 -25.42
N ILE A 3 -34.02 -46.94 -24.86
CA ILE A 3 -33.50 -45.62 -25.27
C ILE A 3 -34.21 -44.41 -24.63
N ILE A 4 -34.23 -44.30 -23.28
CA ILE A 4 -34.33 -42.98 -22.56
C ILE A 4 -33.41 -42.94 -21.32
N LEU A 5 -32.92 -44.08 -20.82
CA LEU A 5 -32.15 -44.13 -19.56
C LEU A 5 -30.64 -43.85 -19.68
N SER A 6 -30.06 -43.69 -20.89
CA SER A 6 -28.61 -43.42 -21.02
C SER A 6 -28.25 -41.95 -21.25
N MET A 7 -29.22 -41.05 -21.46
CA MET A 7 -28.93 -39.61 -21.65
C MET A 7 -28.99 -38.79 -20.35
N HIS A 8 -29.77 -39.23 -19.36
CA HIS A 8 -29.89 -38.53 -18.07
C HIS A 8 -28.63 -38.66 -17.18
N HIS A 9 -28.01 -39.85 -17.14
CA HIS A 9 -26.80 -40.06 -16.33
C HIS A 9 -25.54 -39.37 -16.87
N ILE A 10 -25.48 -39.14 -18.19
CA ILE A 10 -24.36 -38.43 -18.82
C ILE A 10 -24.50 -36.92 -18.56
N PHE A 11 -25.71 -36.35 -18.66
CA PHE A 11 -25.95 -34.94 -18.37
C PHE A 11 -25.72 -34.58 -16.89
N GLU A 12 -26.15 -35.42 -15.93
CA GLU A 12 -25.92 -35.15 -14.50
C GLU A 12 -24.43 -35.20 -14.12
N SER A 13 -23.67 -36.15 -14.66
CA SER A 13 -22.24 -36.29 -14.38
C SER A 13 -21.44 -35.12 -14.96
N SER A 14 -21.73 -34.67 -16.19
CA SER A 14 -21.08 -33.49 -16.77
C SER A 14 -21.47 -32.19 -16.08
N THR A 15 -22.71 -32.07 -15.59
CA THR A 15 -23.17 -30.86 -14.88
C THR A 15 -22.58 -30.77 -13.46
N LEU A 16 -22.48 -31.90 -12.74
CA LEU A 16 -21.81 -31.97 -11.42
C LEU A 16 -20.30 -31.77 -11.53
N LEU A 17 -19.65 -32.29 -12.59
CA LEU A 17 -18.24 -32.04 -12.87
C LEU A 17 -18.00 -30.56 -13.21
N CYS A 18 -18.86 -29.95 -14.03
CA CYS A 18 -18.82 -28.52 -14.32
C CYS A 18 -19.04 -27.67 -13.07
N ILE A 19 -20.02 -27.99 -12.22
CA ILE A 19 -20.26 -27.28 -10.94
C ILE A 19 -19.07 -27.46 -9.99
N GLY A 20 -18.47 -28.65 -9.93
CA GLY A 20 -17.28 -28.92 -9.12
C GLY A 20 -16.04 -28.15 -9.59
N VAL A 21 -15.80 -28.09 -10.90
CA VAL A 21 -14.69 -27.33 -11.51
C VAL A 21 -14.92 -25.82 -11.39
N ILE A 22 -16.14 -25.34 -11.61
CA ILE A 22 -16.54 -23.93 -11.43
C ILE A 22 -16.38 -23.55 -9.96
N SER A 23 -16.93 -24.33 -9.02
CA SER A 23 -16.80 -24.07 -7.58
C SER A 23 -15.34 -24.06 -7.13
N ASN A 24 -14.50 -24.99 -7.61
CA ASN A 24 -13.08 -25.04 -7.29
C ASN A 24 -12.29 -23.87 -7.94
N TYR A 25 -12.67 -23.43 -9.14
CA TYR A 25 -12.12 -22.23 -9.79
C TYR A 25 -12.51 -20.94 -9.05
N TYR A 26 -13.76 -20.80 -8.64
CA TYR A 26 -14.24 -19.66 -7.87
C TYR A 26 -13.64 -19.64 -6.46
N LEU A 27 -13.55 -20.78 -5.77
CA LEU A 27 -12.90 -20.90 -4.46
C LEU A 27 -11.40 -20.64 -4.54
N LYS A 28 -10.69 -21.19 -5.54
CA LYS A 28 -9.28 -20.81 -5.80
C LYS A 28 -9.18 -19.31 -6.08
N ASN A 29 -10.04 -18.73 -6.91
CA ASN A 29 -10.01 -17.29 -7.18
C ASN A 29 -10.30 -16.43 -5.94
N ILE A 30 -11.18 -16.86 -5.03
CA ILE A 30 -11.44 -16.16 -3.76
C ILE A 30 -10.23 -16.29 -2.82
N MET A 31 -9.53 -17.42 -2.85
CA MET A 31 -8.37 -17.69 -1.99
C MET A 31 -7.03 -17.19 -2.54
N LEU A 32 -6.94 -16.86 -3.83
CA LEU A 32 -5.69 -16.46 -4.50
C LEU A 32 -5.55 -14.96 -4.71
N ASN A 33 -6.63 -14.19 -4.58
CA ASN A 33 -6.64 -12.75 -4.82
C ASN A 33 -6.71 -11.96 -3.52
N VAL A 34 -6.15 -10.75 -3.53
CA VAL A 34 -6.20 -9.85 -2.38
C VAL A 34 -7.60 -9.26 -2.27
N LYS A 35 -8.17 -9.26 -1.06
CA LYS A 35 -9.43 -8.54 -0.79
C LYS A 35 -9.19 -7.07 -0.44
N HIS A 36 -8.01 -6.77 0.10
CA HIS A 36 -7.63 -5.42 0.46
C HIS A 36 -6.13 -5.21 0.23
N LEU A 37 -5.72 -4.04 -0.21
CA LEU A 37 -4.32 -3.72 -0.36
C LEU A 37 -3.78 -3.02 0.90
N PRO A 38 -2.86 -3.64 1.66
CA PRO A 38 -2.12 -2.92 2.68
C PRO A 38 -1.13 -1.95 2.03
N VAL A 39 -1.08 -0.72 2.54
CA VAL A 39 -0.13 0.32 2.13
C VAL A 39 0.74 0.66 3.33
N LEU A 40 2.05 0.47 3.22
CA LEU A 40 3.03 0.79 4.27
C LEU A 40 3.54 2.20 4.09
N MET A 41 3.68 2.93 5.20
CA MET A 41 4.18 4.30 5.21
C MET A 41 5.48 4.38 6.03
N TYR A 42 6.53 4.83 5.36
CA TYR A 42 7.86 5.14 5.88
C TYR A 42 8.14 6.63 5.65
N HIS A 43 9.10 7.22 6.36
CA HIS A 43 9.61 8.57 6.09
C HIS A 43 11.14 8.52 6.04
N HIS A 44 11.78 8.34 7.20
CA HIS A 44 13.24 8.24 7.31
C HIS A 44 13.73 6.80 7.45
N ILE A 45 14.79 6.45 6.72
CA ILE A 45 15.59 5.24 6.97
C ILE A 45 16.98 5.65 7.47
N SER A 46 17.14 5.80 8.78
CA SER A 46 18.32 6.42 9.41
C SER A 46 18.66 5.77 10.77
N ARG A 47 19.94 5.77 11.12
CA ARG A 47 20.50 5.33 12.40
C ARG A 47 20.28 6.36 13.53
N CYS A 48 19.69 7.52 13.23
CA CYS A 48 19.28 8.51 14.22
C CYS A 48 17.83 8.21 14.68
N PRO A 49 17.63 7.42 15.74
CA PRO A 49 16.29 6.98 16.13
C PRO A 49 15.47 8.18 16.60
N ARG A 50 14.25 8.36 16.08
CA ARG A 50 13.25 9.32 16.56
C ARG A 50 11.96 9.25 15.73
N LEU A 51 11.09 10.25 15.89
CA LEU A 51 9.83 10.42 15.17
C LEU A 51 9.96 9.99 13.71
N VAL A 52 9.03 9.14 13.25
CA VAL A 52 8.91 8.65 11.86
C VAL A 52 10.16 8.00 11.25
N THR A 53 11.17 7.66 12.07
CA THR A 53 12.42 7.01 11.63
C THR A 53 12.43 5.52 11.89
N LEU A 54 12.93 4.78 10.90
CA LEU A 54 13.29 3.37 11.00
C LEU A 54 14.80 3.20 10.77
N SER A 55 15.45 2.29 11.48
CA SER A 55 16.86 2.01 11.19
C SER A 55 17.02 1.21 9.89
N PRO A 56 18.15 1.37 9.16
CA PRO A 56 18.43 0.57 7.96
C PRO A 56 18.38 -0.95 8.24
N LYS A 57 18.78 -1.37 9.45
CA LYS A 57 18.70 -2.76 9.89
C LYS A 57 17.25 -3.26 9.94
N ILE A 58 16.38 -2.55 10.64
CA ILE A 58 14.98 -2.96 10.79
C ILE A 58 14.23 -2.84 9.46
N PHE A 59 14.52 -1.82 8.66
CA PHE A 59 13.99 -1.72 7.30
C PHE A 59 14.37 -2.94 6.45
N CYS A 60 15.67 -3.29 6.43
CA CYS A 60 16.15 -4.49 5.73
C CYS A 60 15.44 -5.76 6.20
N GLU A 61 15.25 -5.96 7.51
CA GLU A 61 14.51 -7.11 8.04
C GLU A 61 13.05 -7.15 7.56
N GLN A 62 12.39 -6.01 7.42
CA GLN A 62 11.02 -5.93 6.90
C GLN A 62 10.96 -6.27 5.40
N ILE A 63 11.82 -5.67 4.58
CA ILE A 63 11.91 -5.92 3.13
C ILE A 63 12.29 -7.38 2.85
N LYS A 64 13.31 -7.89 3.54
CA LYS A 64 13.74 -9.29 3.44
C LYS A 64 12.62 -10.25 3.85
N TRP A 65 11.83 -9.90 4.87
CA TRP A 65 10.70 -10.72 5.26
C TRP A 65 9.61 -10.75 4.19
N LEU A 66 9.27 -9.61 3.58
CA LEU A 66 8.32 -9.54 2.46
C LEU A 66 8.76 -10.46 1.31
N ALA A 67 10.00 -10.30 0.86
CA ALA A 67 10.57 -11.09 -0.23
C ALA A 67 10.58 -12.60 0.08
N LYS A 68 11.10 -13.00 1.26
CA LYS A 68 11.14 -14.42 1.67
C LYS A 68 9.76 -15.06 1.84
N ASN A 69 8.72 -14.25 2.04
CA ASN A 69 7.35 -14.74 2.22
C ASN A 69 6.49 -14.55 0.97
N ASN A 70 7.11 -14.31 -0.20
CA ASN A 70 6.46 -14.16 -1.49
C ASN A 70 5.41 -13.02 -1.51
N TRP A 71 5.71 -11.91 -0.82
CA TRP A 71 4.97 -10.67 -1.01
C TRP A 71 5.52 -9.94 -2.23
N ARG A 72 4.61 -9.48 -3.08
CA ARG A 72 4.89 -8.62 -4.23
C ARG A 72 4.53 -7.19 -3.87
N THR A 73 5.37 -6.25 -4.30
CA THR A 73 5.03 -4.84 -4.26
C THR A 73 4.26 -4.43 -5.51
N VAL A 74 3.27 -3.57 -5.33
CA VAL A 74 2.42 -3.08 -6.43
C VAL A 74 2.98 -1.78 -7.00
N THR A 75 2.76 -1.60 -8.30
CA THR A 75 2.97 -0.32 -9.02
C THR A 75 1.73 0.55 -8.94
N SER A 76 1.83 1.81 -9.38
CA SER A 76 0.70 2.73 -9.48
C SER A 76 -0.32 2.18 -10.46
N ALA A 77 0.09 1.75 -11.65
CA ALA A 77 -0.83 1.16 -12.62
C ALA A 77 -1.62 -0.04 -12.06
N GLU A 78 -0.96 -0.94 -11.32
CA GLU A 78 -1.62 -2.06 -10.66
C GLU A 78 -2.59 -1.63 -9.55
N LEU A 79 -2.26 -0.57 -8.80
CA LEU A 79 -3.18 0.03 -7.84
C LEU A 79 -4.41 0.63 -8.55
N GLU A 80 -4.19 1.35 -9.65
CA GLU A 80 -5.26 1.97 -10.42
C GLU A 80 -6.23 0.89 -10.94
N SER A 81 -5.70 -0.16 -11.56
CA SER A 81 -6.44 -1.35 -11.98
C SER A 81 -7.21 -2.01 -10.83
N PHE A 82 -6.59 -2.14 -9.65
CA PHE A 82 -7.24 -2.72 -8.47
C PHE A 82 -8.50 -1.95 -8.06
N TYR A 83 -8.46 -0.62 -8.08
CA TYR A 83 -9.63 0.21 -7.81
C TYR A 83 -10.66 0.21 -8.93
N GLN A 84 -10.27 -0.17 -10.15
CA GLN A 84 -11.17 -0.40 -11.28
C GLN A 84 -11.81 -1.80 -11.28
N GLY A 85 -11.49 -2.65 -10.30
CA GLY A 85 -12.08 -3.97 -10.11
C GLY A 85 -11.21 -5.13 -10.59
N GLU A 86 -10.00 -4.86 -11.08
CA GLU A 86 -9.03 -5.93 -11.36
C GLU A 86 -8.51 -6.55 -10.06
N LYS A 87 -8.01 -7.78 -10.16
CA LYS A 87 -7.55 -8.54 -9.00
C LYS A 87 -6.04 -8.48 -8.89
N LEU A 88 -5.56 -8.24 -7.68
CA LEU A 88 -4.14 -8.39 -7.35
C LEU A 88 -3.88 -9.76 -6.68
N PRO A 89 -2.67 -10.31 -6.81
CA PRO A 89 -2.26 -11.50 -6.06
C PRO A 89 -2.48 -11.31 -4.56
N ARG A 90 -2.89 -12.35 -3.83
CA ARG A 90 -3.20 -12.27 -2.39
C ARG A 90 -2.11 -11.64 -1.53
N LYS A 91 -0.85 -11.83 -1.88
CA LYS A 91 0.29 -11.27 -1.14
C LYS A 91 0.81 -10.02 -1.86
N SER A 92 -0.04 -9.02 -1.99
CA SER A 92 0.31 -7.71 -2.56
C SER A 92 0.39 -6.66 -1.47
N VAL A 93 1.37 -5.77 -1.55
CA VAL A 93 1.58 -4.66 -0.62
C VAL A 93 2.08 -3.44 -1.38
N MET A 94 1.71 -2.24 -0.96
CA MET A 94 2.32 -1.01 -1.48
C MET A 94 3.30 -0.47 -0.45
N ILE A 95 4.50 -0.07 -0.88
CA ILE A 95 5.51 0.57 -0.02
C ILE A 95 5.56 2.05 -0.39
N THR A 96 5.34 2.93 0.58
CA THR A 96 5.35 4.38 0.37
C THR A 96 6.34 5.06 1.32
N PHE A 97 7.04 6.06 0.81
CA PHE A 97 7.86 7.00 1.58
C PHE A 97 7.30 8.41 1.39
N ASP A 98 7.29 9.18 2.47
CA ASP A 98 6.86 10.57 2.48
C ASP A 98 8.08 11.51 2.57
N ASP A 99 7.83 12.80 2.29
CA ASP A 99 8.75 13.94 2.35
C ASP A 99 9.82 13.98 1.24
N GLY A 100 10.46 12.86 0.90
CA GLY A 100 11.54 12.79 -0.10
C GLY A 100 12.93 13.08 0.47
N TYR A 101 13.22 12.54 1.65
CA TYR A 101 14.53 12.66 2.30
C TYR A 101 15.63 11.88 1.58
N LEU A 102 16.85 12.39 1.65
CA LEU A 102 18.05 11.83 1.03
C LEU A 102 18.37 10.41 1.51
N ASP A 103 17.99 10.07 2.75
CA ASP A 103 18.19 8.72 3.28
C ASP A 103 17.37 7.65 2.54
N ASN A 104 16.31 8.03 1.83
CA ASN A 104 15.56 7.13 0.96
C ASN A 104 16.44 6.66 -0.20
N TRP A 105 17.33 7.51 -0.70
CA TRP A 105 18.33 7.17 -1.71
C TRP A 105 19.54 6.43 -1.13
N LEU A 106 20.09 6.90 -0.01
CA LEU A 106 21.33 6.34 0.52
C LEU A 106 21.14 5.00 1.26
N GLN A 107 20.01 4.83 1.95
CA GLN A 107 19.78 3.67 2.82
C GLN A 107 18.65 2.77 2.30
N ALA A 108 17.49 3.33 1.91
CA ALA A 108 16.34 2.52 1.53
C ALA A 108 16.49 1.89 0.13
N TRP A 109 16.92 2.70 -0.84
CA TRP A 109 17.02 2.31 -2.25
C TRP A 109 17.92 1.09 -2.52
N PRO A 110 19.15 0.99 -1.96
CA PRO A 110 19.98 -0.20 -2.15
C PRO A 110 19.30 -1.49 -1.68
N ILE A 111 18.56 -1.42 -0.57
CA ILE A 111 17.84 -2.55 0.01
C ILE A 111 16.66 -2.93 -0.90
N LEU A 112 15.86 -1.97 -1.35
CA LEU A 112 14.74 -2.24 -2.27
C LEU A 112 15.24 -2.88 -3.58
N LYS A 113 16.37 -2.39 -4.10
CA LYS A 113 17.03 -2.94 -5.30
C LYS A 113 17.51 -4.38 -5.09
N GLU A 114 18.12 -4.70 -3.95
CA GLU A 114 18.59 -6.06 -3.62
C GLU A 114 17.45 -7.08 -3.68
N TYR A 115 16.26 -6.72 -3.20
CA TYR A 115 15.09 -7.60 -3.17
C TYR A 115 14.13 -7.41 -4.34
N ASN A 116 14.47 -6.55 -5.32
CA ASN A 116 13.65 -6.21 -6.48
C ASN A 116 12.21 -5.83 -6.10
N LEU A 117 12.06 -4.99 -5.07
CA LEU A 117 10.77 -4.52 -4.59
C LEU A 117 10.52 -3.08 -5.02
N HIS A 118 9.41 -2.87 -5.72
CA HIS A 118 8.84 -1.57 -6.04
C HIS A 118 8.48 -0.72 -4.81
N ALA A 119 8.68 0.59 -4.89
CA ALA A 119 8.26 1.57 -3.89
C ALA A 119 7.76 2.87 -4.53
N HIS A 120 7.10 3.69 -3.72
CA HIS A 120 6.56 4.99 -4.12
C HIS A 120 7.09 6.07 -3.20
N ILE A 121 7.47 7.22 -3.74
CA ILE A 121 7.90 8.37 -2.96
C ILE A 121 6.97 9.54 -3.24
N PHE A 122 6.28 10.00 -2.19
CA PHE A 122 5.58 11.28 -2.17
C PHE A 122 6.58 12.32 -1.66
N PHE A 123 7.05 13.23 -2.52
CA PHE A 123 8.02 14.25 -2.13
C PHE A 123 7.48 15.67 -2.21
N ILE A 124 8.09 16.54 -1.40
CA ILE A 124 7.78 17.96 -1.33
C ILE A 124 8.58 18.66 -2.45
N SER A 125 7.92 18.96 -3.55
CA SER A 125 8.64 19.40 -4.77
C SER A 125 9.45 20.68 -4.62
N GLY A 126 9.04 21.61 -3.75
CA GLY A 126 9.78 22.85 -3.46
C GLY A 126 11.08 22.64 -2.68
N LEU A 127 11.32 21.43 -2.16
CA LEU A 127 12.53 21.09 -1.39
C LEU A 127 13.54 20.25 -2.19
N ILE A 128 13.20 19.85 -3.43
CA ILE A 128 14.06 19.02 -4.26
C ILE A 128 14.95 19.90 -5.15
N GLY A 129 16.23 19.93 -4.82
CA GLY A 129 17.24 20.69 -5.56
C GLY A 129 17.75 19.98 -6.82
N GLU A 130 18.49 20.74 -7.63
CA GLU A 130 19.34 20.19 -8.69
C GLU A 130 20.72 19.82 -8.12
N GLY A 131 21.50 19.07 -8.89
CA GLY A 131 22.89 18.79 -8.54
C GLY A 131 23.36 17.41 -8.96
N LYS A 132 24.58 17.07 -8.57
CA LYS A 132 25.13 15.73 -8.77
C LYS A 132 24.58 14.76 -7.72
N VAL A 133 24.57 13.48 -8.09
CA VAL A 133 24.19 12.40 -7.19
C VAL A 133 25.08 12.40 -5.97
N CYS A 134 24.45 12.44 -4.82
CA CYS A 134 25.06 12.26 -3.52
C CYS A 134 25.35 10.77 -3.32
N HIS A 135 26.60 10.43 -3.03
CA HIS A 135 27.03 9.04 -2.81
C HIS A 135 27.20 8.70 -1.32
N THR A 136 27.33 9.72 -0.48
CA THR A 136 27.65 9.57 0.95
C THR A 136 27.06 10.74 1.73
N GLN A 137 26.60 10.49 2.94
CA GLN A 137 26.30 11.55 3.91
C GLN A 137 27.42 11.60 4.95
N VAL A 138 27.94 12.79 5.24
CA VAL A 138 28.97 12.97 6.27
C VAL A 138 28.39 12.67 7.66
N LYS A 139 27.12 13.01 7.86
CA LYS A 139 26.36 12.81 9.09
C LYS A 139 24.94 12.40 8.75
N GLU A 140 24.39 11.43 9.47
CA GLU A 140 22.96 11.16 9.46
C GLU A 140 22.26 12.11 10.45
N TYR A 141 21.07 12.59 10.09
CA TYR A 141 20.31 13.56 10.86
C TYR A 141 19.02 12.93 11.37
N SER A 142 18.57 13.36 12.55
CA SER A 142 17.21 13.09 13.01
C SER A 142 16.20 13.95 12.26
N HIS A 143 14.92 13.55 12.28
CA HIS A 143 13.84 14.30 11.61
C HIS A 143 13.84 15.79 11.96
N LEU A 144 13.96 16.12 13.25
CA LEU A 144 14.00 17.52 13.71
C LEU A 144 15.23 18.28 13.21
N GLU A 145 16.39 17.64 13.11
CA GLU A 145 17.59 18.27 12.54
C GLU A 145 17.42 18.51 11.03
N CYS A 146 16.75 17.59 10.32
CA CYS A 146 16.40 17.80 8.92
C CYS A 146 15.47 19.00 8.74
N GLU A 147 14.41 19.10 9.56
CA GLU A 147 13.50 20.26 9.54
C GLU A 147 14.25 21.57 9.82
N GLN A 148 15.18 21.56 10.78
CA GLN A 148 16.01 22.74 11.07
C GLN A 148 16.90 23.12 9.88
N LEU A 149 17.57 22.16 9.24
CA LEU A 149 18.40 22.43 8.06
C LEU A 149 17.57 22.99 6.90
N ILE A 150 16.36 22.50 6.70
CA ILE A 150 15.43 23.05 5.70
C ILE A 150 15.05 24.49 6.07
N ALA A 151 14.73 24.76 7.34
CA ALA A 151 14.42 26.11 7.82
C ALA A 151 15.62 27.08 7.68
N ASP A 152 16.84 26.57 7.82
CA ASP A 152 18.09 27.30 7.61
C ASP A 152 18.47 27.42 6.12
N ASN A 153 17.54 27.12 5.21
CA ASN A 153 17.72 27.18 3.75
C ASN A 153 18.84 26.26 3.22
N ARG A 154 18.98 25.07 3.82
CA ARG A 154 19.94 24.02 3.45
C ARG A 154 19.26 22.68 3.11
N PRO A 155 18.20 22.65 2.28
CA PRO A 155 17.49 21.42 1.97
C PRO A 155 18.37 20.38 1.23
N ASP A 156 19.33 20.82 0.42
CA ASP A 156 20.23 19.97 -0.37
C ASP A 156 21.12 19.00 0.44
N GLU A 157 21.19 19.18 1.77
CA GLU A 157 21.95 18.31 2.67
C GLU A 157 21.13 17.11 3.16
N VAL A 158 19.80 17.21 3.12
CA VAL A 158 18.89 16.25 3.73
C VAL A 158 17.77 15.78 2.81
N MET A 159 17.52 16.47 1.70
CA MET A 159 16.50 16.13 0.71
C MET A 159 17.14 15.46 -0.50
N LEU A 160 16.35 14.66 -1.23
CA LEU A 160 16.76 14.15 -2.54
C LEU A 160 17.05 15.30 -3.51
N ARG A 161 17.91 15.05 -4.49
CA ARG A 161 18.00 15.90 -5.69
C ARG A 161 17.34 15.20 -6.87
N TRP A 162 17.05 15.97 -7.90
CA TRP A 162 16.49 15.44 -9.14
C TRP A 162 17.36 14.36 -9.79
N SER A 163 18.67 14.38 -9.55
CA SER A 163 19.60 13.39 -10.09
C SER A 163 19.39 11.98 -9.52
N GLU A 164 19.11 11.86 -8.23
CA GLU A 164 18.78 10.63 -7.52
C GLU A 164 17.38 10.16 -7.91
N ILE A 165 16.42 11.08 -7.96
CA ILE A 165 15.05 10.80 -8.39
C ILE A 165 15.05 10.17 -9.79
N ARG A 166 15.75 10.78 -10.76
CA ARG A 166 15.87 10.23 -12.12
C ARG A 166 16.48 8.82 -12.10
N LYS A 167 17.58 8.60 -11.37
CA LYS A 167 18.20 7.26 -11.28
C LYS A 167 17.28 6.21 -10.68
N MET A 168 16.55 6.55 -9.61
CA MET A 168 15.58 5.63 -9.00
C MET A 168 14.41 5.35 -9.93
N ARG A 169 13.88 6.38 -10.60
CA ARG A 169 12.79 6.24 -11.57
C ARG A 169 13.20 5.37 -12.75
N ASP A 170 14.34 5.66 -13.36
CA ASP A 170 14.84 4.99 -14.57
C ASP A 170 15.21 3.52 -14.31
N SER A 171 15.33 3.11 -13.05
CA SER A 171 15.47 1.71 -12.66
C SER A 171 14.18 0.88 -12.79
N GLY A 172 13.02 1.55 -12.87
CA GLY A 172 11.69 0.93 -12.85
C GLY A 172 11.21 0.45 -11.47
N LEU A 173 11.97 0.69 -10.40
CA LEU A 173 11.62 0.26 -9.04
C LEU A 173 11.01 1.34 -8.15
N VAL A 174 11.08 2.62 -8.55
CA VAL A 174 10.52 3.71 -7.74
C VAL A 174 9.68 4.64 -8.59
N GLU A 175 8.43 4.82 -8.19
CA GLU A 175 7.54 5.83 -8.73
C GLU A 175 7.47 7.05 -7.81
N PHE A 176 7.28 8.22 -8.41
CA PHE A 176 7.30 9.49 -7.70
C PHE A 176 5.99 10.25 -7.89
N HIS A 177 5.47 10.80 -6.79
CA HIS A 177 4.15 11.40 -6.75
C HIS A 177 4.14 12.70 -5.92
N VAL A 178 3.06 13.46 -6.06
CA VAL A 178 2.92 14.77 -5.43
C VAL A 178 2.65 14.61 -3.93
N TYR A 179 3.46 15.26 -3.10
CA TYR A 179 3.19 15.49 -1.67
C TYR A 179 2.96 16.98 -1.35
N THR A 180 2.38 17.68 -2.33
CA THR A 180 2.26 19.15 -2.42
C THR A 180 3.59 19.84 -2.76
N HIS A 181 3.59 21.18 -2.90
CA HIS A 181 4.80 21.93 -3.24
C HIS A 181 5.55 22.42 -2.02
N SER A 182 4.85 22.98 -1.04
CA SER A 182 5.47 23.56 0.16
C SER A 182 5.25 22.76 1.45
N TYR A 183 4.50 21.64 1.40
CA TYR A 183 4.14 20.82 2.59
C TYR A 183 3.28 21.55 3.65
N LYS A 184 2.71 22.71 3.33
CA LYS A 184 2.03 23.55 4.34
C LYS A 184 0.65 23.00 4.69
N ARG A 185 0.35 22.99 6.00
CA ARG A 185 -0.99 22.80 6.56
C ARG A 185 -1.82 24.08 6.42
N TRP A 186 -2.27 24.36 5.20
CA TRP A 186 -3.06 25.55 4.85
C TRP A 186 -4.36 25.67 5.65
N ASP A 187 -4.87 24.57 6.20
CA ASP A 187 -6.04 24.53 7.08
C ASP A 187 -5.80 25.22 8.43
N ARG A 188 -4.54 25.25 8.90
CA ARG A 188 -4.13 25.88 10.16
C ARG A 188 -3.94 27.39 10.04
N LEU A 189 -3.95 27.95 8.83
CA LEU A 189 -3.90 29.39 8.66
C LEU A 189 -5.24 30.02 9.06
N SER A 190 -5.15 31.16 9.75
CA SER A 190 -6.31 32.03 9.99
C SER A 190 -6.68 32.75 8.69
N ALA A 191 -7.41 32.04 7.82
CA ALA A 191 -7.85 32.52 6.52
C ALA A 191 -9.26 31.98 6.20
N SER A 192 -9.98 32.67 5.32
CA SER A 192 -11.31 32.23 4.90
C SER A 192 -11.25 30.85 4.22
N ARG A 193 -12.39 30.15 4.14
CA ARG A 193 -12.50 28.88 3.42
C ARG A 193 -12.03 29.00 1.96
N THR A 194 -12.42 30.09 1.29
CA THR A 194 -12.07 30.37 -0.10
C THR A 194 -10.56 30.57 -0.27
N GLU A 195 -9.93 31.35 0.61
CA GLU A 195 -8.48 31.56 0.58
C GLU A 195 -7.71 30.27 0.83
N ARG A 196 -8.11 29.48 1.84
CA ARG A 196 -7.47 28.18 2.11
C ARG A 196 -7.59 27.23 0.92
N CYS A 197 -8.73 27.20 0.25
CA CYS A 197 -8.89 26.41 -0.97
C CYS A 197 -8.02 26.95 -2.11
N ARG A 198 -7.88 28.28 -2.25
CA ARG A 198 -6.98 28.90 -3.24
C ARG A 198 -5.53 28.48 -2.99
N TYR A 199 -5.04 28.58 -1.76
CA TYR A 199 -3.66 28.20 -1.41
C TYR A 199 -3.38 26.72 -1.70
N VAL A 200 -4.28 25.83 -1.31
CA VAL A 200 -4.13 24.38 -1.59
C VAL A 200 -4.13 24.12 -3.09
N ARG A 201 -4.98 24.83 -3.86
CA ARG A 201 -5.02 24.71 -5.33
C ARG A 201 -3.69 25.12 -5.95
N GLU A 202 -3.20 26.31 -5.59
CA GLU A 202 -1.95 26.86 -6.11
C GLU A 202 -0.76 25.96 -5.77
N ASP A 203 -0.65 25.53 -4.52
CA ASP A 203 0.45 24.68 -4.04
C ASP A 203 0.42 23.28 -4.70
N THR A 204 -0.76 22.68 -4.85
CA THR A 204 -0.90 21.39 -5.54
C THR A 204 -0.60 21.51 -7.04
N LEU A 205 -1.03 22.60 -7.69
CA LEU A 205 -0.74 22.87 -9.10
C LEU A 205 0.75 23.08 -9.33
N GLU A 206 1.44 23.78 -8.43
CA GLU A 206 2.89 23.96 -8.50
C GLU A 206 3.62 22.62 -8.43
N GLY A 207 3.23 21.75 -7.49
CA GLY A 207 3.79 20.41 -7.40
C GLY A 207 3.55 19.58 -8.66
N LYS A 208 2.33 19.63 -9.21
CA LYS A 208 1.99 18.97 -10.48
C LYS A 208 2.84 19.49 -11.64
N ARG A 209 3.02 20.81 -11.74
CA ARG A 209 3.84 21.45 -12.80
C ARG A 209 5.30 21.01 -12.67
N CYS A 210 5.85 21.06 -11.46
CA CYS A 210 7.22 20.67 -11.18
C CYS A 210 7.51 19.22 -11.60
N LEU A 211 6.66 18.26 -11.20
CA LEU A 211 6.82 16.87 -11.63
C LEU A 211 6.70 16.73 -13.15
N THR A 212 5.72 17.40 -13.78
CA THR A 212 5.53 17.34 -15.23
C THR A 212 6.74 17.86 -15.99
N GLU A 213 7.31 18.99 -15.55
CA GLU A 213 8.50 19.58 -16.16
C GLU A 213 9.74 18.69 -15.97
N LYS A 214 9.97 18.18 -14.75
CA LYS A 214 11.21 17.47 -14.41
C LYS A 214 11.20 16.00 -14.83
N LEU A 215 10.02 15.37 -14.85
CA LEU A 215 9.86 13.93 -15.12
C LEU A 215 9.09 13.62 -16.40
N GLY A 216 8.51 14.63 -17.07
CA GLY A 216 7.74 14.49 -18.31
C GLY A 216 6.27 14.17 -18.10
N SER A 217 5.86 13.79 -16.89
CA SER A 217 4.46 13.52 -16.54
C SER A 217 4.24 13.68 -15.04
N CYS A 218 2.97 13.83 -14.65
CA CYS A 218 2.54 13.75 -13.26
C CYS A 218 1.40 12.74 -13.17
N SER A 219 1.55 11.76 -12.28
CA SER A 219 0.53 10.74 -12.01
C SER A 219 -0.75 11.33 -11.40
N SER A 220 -1.80 10.52 -11.35
CA SER A 220 -3.07 10.87 -10.70
C SER A 220 -3.07 10.65 -9.17
N HIS A 221 -1.89 10.44 -8.57
CA HIS A 221 -1.69 10.17 -7.14
C HIS A 221 -1.24 11.42 -6.38
N LEU A 222 -1.87 11.67 -5.22
CA LEU A 222 -1.59 12.79 -4.32
C LEU A 222 -1.61 12.31 -2.88
N CYS A 223 -0.59 12.66 -2.09
CA CYS A 223 -0.62 12.43 -0.65
C CYS A 223 -0.82 13.75 0.11
N TRP A 224 -1.64 13.68 1.18
CA TRP A 224 -1.99 14.84 1.99
C TRP A 224 -0.93 15.10 3.07
N PRO A 225 -0.46 16.36 3.26
CA PRO A 225 0.42 16.71 4.36
C PRO A 225 -0.19 16.35 5.72
N GLU A 226 0.56 15.60 6.53
CA GLU A 226 0.12 14.99 7.79
C GLU A 226 -1.17 14.11 7.67
N GLY A 227 -1.56 13.76 6.45
CA GLY A 227 -2.80 13.05 6.14
C GLY A 227 -4.08 13.88 6.29
N TYR A 228 -3.99 15.20 6.44
CA TYR A 228 -5.16 16.06 6.65
C TYR A 228 -5.87 16.38 5.34
N TYR A 229 -7.19 16.23 5.35
CA TYR A 229 -8.04 16.59 4.21
C TYR A 229 -9.44 16.98 4.70
N ASN A 230 -10.21 17.61 3.80
CA ASN A 230 -11.64 17.84 3.98
C ASN A 230 -12.36 17.66 2.62
N LYS A 231 -13.69 17.83 2.60
CA LYS A 231 -14.49 17.64 1.38
C LYS A 231 -14.06 18.58 0.25
N ASP A 232 -13.69 19.82 0.57
CA ASP A 232 -13.27 20.81 -0.43
C ASP A 232 -11.93 20.43 -1.04
N TYR A 233 -10.98 19.99 -0.21
CA TYR A 233 -9.65 19.59 -0.68
C TYR A 233 -9.73 18.34 -1.57
N ILE A 234 -10.59 17.38 -1.23
CA ILE A 234 -10.86 16.22 -2.10
C ILE A 234 -11.45 16.66 -3.45
N ASN A 235 -12.45 17.54 -3.44
CA ASN A 235 -13.08 18.02 -4.68
C ASN A 235 -12.07 18.78 -5.56
N LEU A 236 -11.29 19.66 -4.95
CA LEU A 236 -10.22 20.39 -5.61
C LEU A 236 -9.16 19.44 -6.19
N ALA A 237 -8.70 18.44 -5.45
CA ALA A 237 -7.75 17.46 -5.97
C ALA A 237 -8.30 16.73 -7.21
N ARG A 238 -9.59 16.37 -7.19
CA ARG A 238 -10.26 15.76 -8.34
C ARG A 238 -10.36 16.70 -9.54
N GLU A 239 -10.70 17.97 -9.33
CA GLU A 239 -10.68 19.00 -10.39
C GLU A 239 -9.28 19.14 -11.01
N LEU A 240 -8.23 18.98 -10.20
CA LEU A 240 -6.84 19.00 -10.66
C LEU A 240 -6.37 17.67 -11.29
N GLY A 241 -7.24 16.67 -11.41
CA GLY A 241 -6.95 15.39 -12.05
C GLY A 241 -6.31 14.34 -11.13
N PHE A 242 -6.39 14.50 -9.81
CA PHE A 242 -5.95 13.49 -8.85
C PHE A 242 -7.12 12.59 -8.44
N SER A 243 -6.93 11.28 -8.63
CA SER A 243 -7.94 10.24 -8.37
C SER A 243 -7.56 9.30 -7.22
N TYR A 244 -6.28 9.29 -6.81
CA TYR A 244 -5.78 8.42 -5.75
C TYR A 244 -5.18 9.28 -4.64
N LEU A 245 -5.88 9.38 -3.51
CA LEU A 245 -5.58 10.32 -2.44
C LEU A 245 -5.17 9.57 -1.18
N TYR A 246 -3.95 9.81 -0.71
CA TYR A 246 -3.34 9.07 0.40
C TYR A 246 -3.41 9.85 1.71
N THR A 247 -3.80 9.16 2.78
CA THR A 247 -4.01 9.73 4.12
C THR A 247 -3.16 8.98 5.16
N THR A 248 -3.15 9.47 6.40
CA THR A 248 -2.55 8.77 7.55
C THR A 248 -3.57 7.88 8.28
N GLU A 249 -4.78 7.74 7.75
CA GLU A 249 -5.81 6.90 8.36
C GLU A 249 -5.38 5.44 8.37
N ARG A 250 -5.44 4.82 9.55
CA ARG A 250 -5.10 3.41 9.70
C ARG A 250 -6.28 2.52 9.29
N ARG A 251 -6.38 2.23 8.00
CA ARG A 251 -7.38 1.32 7.43
C ARG A 251 -6.80 0.44 6.32
N MET A 252 -7.49 -0.68 6.05
CA MET A 252 -7.22 -1.50 4.88
C MET A 252 -7.95 -0.93 3.65
N ASN A 253 -7.33 -1.06 2.48
CA ASN A 253 -7.85 -0.47 1.25
C ASN A 253 -8.59 -1.50 0.42
N PHE A 254 -9.92 -1.37 0.39
CA PHE A 254 -10.82 -2.20 -0.40
C PHE A 254 -11.25 -1.39 -1.63
N PRO A 255 -11.38 -1.99 -2.83
CA PRO A 255 -11.82 -1.26 -4.03
C PRO A 255 -13.17 -0.57 -3.83
N GLU A 256 -14.09 -1.21 -3.10
CA GLU A 256 -15.44 -0.72 -2.81
C GLU A 256 -15.45 0.56 -1.96
N ASN A 257 -14.37 0.81 -1.22
CA ASN A 257 -14.21 2.02 -0.40
C ASN A 257 -13.73 3.23 -1.22
N GLY A 258 -13.36 3.01 -2.49
CA GLY A 258 -12.84 4.03 -3.38
C GLY A 258 -11.40 4.48 -3.07
N SER A 259 -10.84 5.23 -4.01
CA SER A 259 -9.44 5.67 -4.03
C SER A 259 -9.19 7.05 -3.42
N LEU A 260 -10.23 7.73 -2.92
CA LEU A 260 -10.12 9.11 -2.43
C LEU A 260 -9.65 9.23 -0.97
N LYS A 261 -9.44 8.09 -0.29
CA LYS A 261 -9.04 8.02 1.12
C LYS A 261 -8.20 6.77 1.39
N ILE A 262 -7.14 6.60 0.62
CA ILE A 262 -6.22 5.46 0.73
C ILE A 262 -5.51 5.54 2.07
N GLY A 263 -5.83 4.60 2.96
CA GLY A 263 -5.26 4.50 4.29
C GLY A 263 -3.89 3.84 4.28
N ARG A 264 -3.06 4.21 5.25
CA ARG A 264 -1.67 3.75 5.34
C ARG A 264 -1.33 3.26 6.73
N ILE A 265 -0.46 2.26 6.77
CA ILE A 265 0.03 1.63 7.99
C ILE A 265 1.38 2.28 8.31
N SER A 266 1.36 3.19 9.28
CA SER A 266 2.60 3.76 9.85
C SER A 266 3.48 2.63 10.41
N THR A 267 4.68 2.52 9.84
CA THR A 267 5.69 1.55 10.24
C THR A 267 6.36 1.98 11.56
N LYS A 268 6.90 1.02 12.32
CA LYS A 268 7.47 1.27 13.65
C LYS A 268 8.79 0.56 13.83
N GLU A 269 9.74 1.24 14.48
CA GLU A 269 11.02 0.67 14.90
C GLU A 269 10.74 -0.41 15.95
N ARG A 270 10.79 -1.68 15.53
CA ARG A 270 10.57 -2.84 16.40
C ARG A 270 11.54 -3.91 15.96
N GLU A 271 12.20 -4.54 16.94
CA GLU A 271 13.30 -5.49 16.72
C GLU A 271 12.97 -6.65 15.78
N HIS A 272 11.69 -6.98 15.58
CA HIS A 272 11.28 -8.07 14.70
C HIS A 272 10.08 -7.72 13.82
N SER A 273 10.08 -8.27 12.59
CA SER A 273 8.99 -8.13 11.62
C SER A 273 7.66 -8.76 12.06
N GLY A 274 7.59 -9.44 13.21
CA GLY A 274 6.37 -10.01 13.79
C GLY A 274 5.23 -9.01 13.95
N TRP A 275 5.54 -7.74 14.23
CA TRP A 275 4.54 -6.68 14.23
C TRP A 275 3.93 -6.46 12.84
N LEU A 276 4.74 -6.44 11.79
CA LEU A 276 4.31 -6.27 10.40
C LEU A 276 3.42 -7.44 9.96
N LYS A 277 3.80 -8.67 10.33
CA LYS A 277 2.98 -9.88 10.05
C LYS A 277 1.56 -9.70 10.57
N ARG A 278 1.42 -9.32 11.85
CA ARG A 278 0.11 -9.11 12.48
C ARG A 278 -0.72 -8.04 11.77
N ARG A 279 -0.11 -7.05 11.13
CA ARG A 279 -0.84 -6.01 10.39
C ARG A 279 -1.45 -6.51 9.10
N PHE A 280 -0.78 -7.42 8.38
CA PHE A 280 -1.32 -7.94 7.11
C PHE A 280 -2.44 -8.95 7.27
N PHE A 281 -2.59 -9.59 8.43
CA PHE A 281 -3.64 -10.58 8.69
C PHE A 281 -4.86 -10.04 9.44
N ILE A 282 -4.93 -8.72 9.69
CA ILE A 282 -6.15 -8.08 10.22
C ILE A 282 -7.07 -7.71 9.04
N ALA A 283 -7.73 -8.72 8.49
CA ALA A 283 -9.06 -8.60 7.92
C ALA A 283 -9.99 -9.46 8.78
N PRO A 284 -11.27 -9.10 8.97
CA PRO A 284 -12.17 -9.96 9.72
C PRO A 284 -12.19 -11.34 9.05
N LEU A 285 -12.03 -12.39 9.85
CA LEU A 285 -12.44 -13.75 9.50
C LEU A 285 -13.98 -13.76 9.38
N SER A 286 -14.56 -12.98 8.46
CA SER A 286 -15.93 -13.16 8.03
C SER A 286 -15.92 -14.27 6.98
N PHE A 287 -15.79 -15.51 7.45
CA PHE A 287 -16.31 -16.65 6.71
C PHE A 287 -17.84 -16.58 6.78
N SER A 288 -18.44 -15.78 5.91
CA SER A 288 -19.84 -15.97 5.56
C SER A 288 -19.88 -17.16 4.61
N ILE A 289 -20.09 -18.37 5.14
CA ILE A 289 -20.46 -19.50 4.29
C ILE A 289 -21.78 -19.09 3.61
N PRO A 290 -21.86 -19.07 2.28
CA PRO A 290 -23.10 -18.71 1.60
C PRO A 290 -24.25 -19.60 2.07
N TYR A 291 -25.35 -18.99 2.52
CA TYR A 291 -26.52 -19.69 3.07
C TYR A 291 -27.08 -20.77 2.12
N TRP A 292 -26.87 -20.63 0.79
CA TRP A 292 -27.32 -21.62 -0.19
C TRP A 292 -26.63 -22.98 -0.09
N LEU A 293 -25.45 -23.08 0.54
CA LEU A 293 -24.79 -24.36 0.79
C LEU A 293 -25.57 -25.23 1.80
N PHE A 294 -26.49 -24.64 2.56
CA PHE A 294 -27.29 -25.32 3.58
C PHE A 294 -28.74 -25.62 3.14
N THR A 295 -29.18 -25.18 1.96
CA THR A 295 -30.60 -25.29 1.55
C THR A 295 -30.91 -26.42 0.57
N LYS A 296 -29.99 -27.37 0.34
CA LYS A 296 -30.24 -28.57 -0.49
C LYS A 296 -29.77 -29.88 0.15
N ALA A 297 -30.02 -30.07 1.45
CA ALA A 297 -29.95 -31.37 2.08
C ALA A 297 -31.34 -31.71 2.67
N PRO A 298 -31.97 -32.84 2.31
CA PRO A 298 -33.23 -33.26 2.93
C PRO A 298 -32.98 -33.67 4.38
N ASP A 299 -33.86 -33.17 5.26
CA ASP A 299 -34.11 -33.53 6.65
C ASP A 299 -33.16 -34.53 7.33
N TYR A 300 -32.17 -33.99 8.06
CA TYR A 300 -31.53 -34.68 9.18
C TYR A 300 -31.48 -33.72 10.39
N PRO A 301 -31.62 -34.23 11.63
CA PRO A 301 -31.82 -33.40 12.81
C PRO A 301 -30.60 -32.53 13.10
N ILE A 302 -30.88 -31.32 13.59
CA ILE A 302 -29.92 -30.27 13.91
C ILE A 302 -28.93 -30.79 14.96
N ILE A 303 -27.77 -31.26 14.52
CA ILE A 303 -26.60 -31.46 15.38
C ILE A 303 -25.93 -30.09 15.52
N ASN A 304 -25.65 -29.68 16.75
CA ASN A 304 -25.04 -28.39 17.07
C ASN A 304 -23.58 -28.34 16.54
N TYR A 305 -23.38 -27.80 15.34
CA TYR A 305 -22.13 -27.84 14.57
C TYR A 305 -21.03 -26.87 15.05
N GLU A 306 -21.29 -26.03 16.06
CA GLU A 306 -20.26 -25.11 16.59
C GLU A 306 -19.05 -25.87 17.19
N ASN A 307 -19.28 -27.06 17.75
CA ASN A 307 -18.19 -27.88 18.33
C ASN A 307 -17.40 -28.71 17.29
N PHE A 308 -17.92 -28.89 16.07
CA PHE A 308 -17.25 -29.71 15.05
C PHE A 308 -16.15 -28.93 14.32
N ILE A 309 -16.39 -27.66 13.99
CA ILE A 309 -15.38 -26.80 13.35
C ILE A 309 -14.24 -26.48 14.34
N TYR A 310 -14.54 -26.25 15.62
CA TYR A 310 -13.51 -26.02 16.64
C TYR A 310 -12.58 -27.23 16.84
N ARG A 311 -13.12 -28.46 16.71
CA ARG A 311 -12.35 -29.70 16.83
C ARG A 311 -11.47 -30.01 15.61
N ILE A 312 -11.85 -29.60 14.40
CA ILE A 312 -10.98 -29.78 13.22
C ILE A 312 -9.82 -28.78 13.26
N PHE A 313 -10.05 -27.51 13.65
CA PHE A 313 -8.98 -26.52 13.70
C PHE A 313 -7.97 -26.74 14.84
N THR A 314 -8.39 -27.29 15.98
CA THR A 314 -7.47 -27.59 17.09
C THR A 314 -6.63 -28.86 16.86
N LYS A 315 -7.15 -29.84 16.10
CA LYS A 315 -6.42 -31.10 15.84
C LYS A 315 -5.35 -31.00 14.75
N TYR A 316 -5.45 -30.06 13.82
CA TYR A 316 -4.45 -29.85 12.74
C TYR A 316 -3.42 -28.74 13.02
N TRP A 317 -3.61 -27.93 14.07
CA TRP A 317 -2.67 -26.85 14.41
C TRP A 317 -1.59 -27.28 15.42
N TRP A 318 -1.80 -28.37 16.16
CA TRP A 318 -0.82 -28.90 17.13
C TRP A 318 0.19 -29.92 16.54
N VAL A 319 0.06 -30.33 15.27
CA VAL A 319 0.94 -31.34 14.65
C VAL A 319 2.06 -30.71 13.77
N ARG A 320 2.16 -29.37 13.69
CA ARG A 320 3.22 -28.70 12.89
C ARG A 320 4.12 -27.72 13.66
N VAL A 321 4.05 -27.70 14.99
CA VAL A 321 4.94 -26.88 15.85
C VAL A 321 5.87 -27.76 16.72
N ALA A 322 5.82 -29.08 16.57
CA ALA A 322 6.80 -30.00 17.14
C ALA A 322 7.26 -30.99 16.05
N GLY A 323 8.34 -30.65 15.35
CA GLY A 323 8.97 -31.53 14.36
C GLY A 323 9.75 -30.77 13.28
N SER A 324 11.08 -30.75 13.46
CA SER A 324 12.17 -30.28 12.57
C SER A 324 12.25 -28.79 12.23
#